data_AF-A0A844AKS4-F1
#
_entry.id   AF-A0A844AKS4-F1
#
_cell.length_a   1.000
_cell.length_b   1.000
_cell.length_c   1.000
_cell.angle_alpha   90.00
_cell.angle_beta   90.00
_cell.angle_gamma   90.00
#
_symmetry.space_group_name_H-M   'P 1'
#
loop_
_entity.id
_entity.type
_entity.pdbx_description
1 polymer ?
#
loop_
_entity_poly.entity_id
_entity_poly.type
_entity_poly.pdbx_seq_one_letter_code
_entity_poly.pdbx_strand_id
1 'polypeptide(L)'
;MRIKALLVALVLAGCSAPEPADMRAFASQIVFAGLKFGDSDPVAWRGRTPASYPVHGIDASRWQGDIDWRKARRAGVSFAFLKATEGGDLVDPQFSTHWHQSRKARVKRSAYHYYYFCRSAKEQARWFIRNVPRDSAALPHVLDMEWNPTSRTCTKRPSGKKVRAEARRFLSILERHYGKRPIIYTTVDFYRDTGIGQLQGTEFWLRSVAGHPRDVYPGQSWTFWQYTGTGRVPGIQGDVDINVFRGSREAWQRWQGD
;
A
#
# COMPACT_ATOMS: atom_id res chain seq x y z
N MET A 1 -33.33 4.83 -85.90
CA MET A 1 -34.11 3.87 -85.11
C MET A 1 -33.47 3.74 -83.73
N ARG A 2 -34.02 4.44 -82.73
CA ARG A 2 -34.12 4.13 -81.29
C ARG A 2 -32.93 3.53 -80.47
N ILE A 3 -32.53 4.32 -79.46
CA ILE A 3 -32.20 3.96 -78.03
C ILE A 3 -30.77 3.36 -77.84
N LYS A 4 -29.86 3.79 -76.95
CA LYS A 4 -29.91 4.16 -75.51
C LYS A 4 -28.78 5.12 -75.12
N ALA A 5 -29.11 6.15 -74.35
CA ALA A 5 -28.15 6.89 -73.54
C ALA A 5 -27.83 6.09 -72.27
N LEU A 6 -26.55 5.96 -71.91
CA LEU A 6 -26.11 5.41 -70.63
C LEU A 6 -25.41 6.53 -69.86
N LEU A 7 -26.05 7.01 -68.79
CA LEU A 7 -25.40 7.83 -67.76
C LEU A 7 -24.46 6.93 -66.96
N VAL A 8 -23.19 7.32 -66.86
CA VAL A 8 -22.26 6.79 -65.87
C VAL A 8 -22.18 7.79 -64.72
N ALA A 9 -22.72 7.42 -63.56
CA ALA A 9 -22.60 8.19 -62.33
C ALA A 9 -21.24 7.88 -61.69
N LEU A 10 -20.38 8.91 -61.58
CA LEU A 10 -19.13 8.84 -60.81
C LEU A 10 -19.46 9.16 -59.34
N VAL A 11 -19.38 8.16 -58.46
CA VAL A 11 -19.56 8.34 -57.01
C VAL A 11 -18.23 8.78 -56.40
N LEU A 12 -18.21 9.98 -55.83
CA LEU A 12 -17.11 10.50 -55.01
C LEU A 12 -17.08 9.76 -53.67
N ALA A 13 -16.04 8.95 -53.42
CA ALA A 13 -15.76 8.37 -52.11
C ALA A 13 -15.09 9.42 -51.23
N GLY A 14 -15.83 9.97 -50.25
CA GLY A 14 -15.26 10.83 -49.21
C GLY A 14 -14.43 10.01 -48.22
N CYS A 15 -13.17 10.40 -48.01
CA CYS A 15 -12.37 9.90 -46.90
C CYS A 15 -12.78 10.62 -45.61
N SER A 16 -13.58 9.96 -44.78
CA SER A 16 -13.81 10.39 -43.39
C SER A 16 -12.66 9.90 -42.50
N ALA A 17 -11.90 10.84 -41.94
CA ALA A 17 -10.98 10.55 -40.85
C ALA A 17 -11.76 10.13 -39.59
N PRO A 18 -11.31 9.14 -38.79
CA PRO A 18 -12.02 8.75 -37.58
C PRO A 18 -11.90 9.83 -36.49
N GLU A 19 -13.03 10.14 -35.84
CA GLU A 19 -13.11 11.04 -34.70
C GLU A 19 -12.33 10.54 -33.46
N PRO A 20 -11.88 11.45 -32.56
CA PRO A 20 -11.11 11.11 -31.37
C PRO A 20 -12.01 10.61 -30.23
N ALA A 21 -12.71 9.49 -30.43
CA ALA A 21 -13.53 8.86 -29.40
C ALA A 21 -12.87 7.62 -28.75
N ASP A 22 -11.67 7.21 -29.20
CA ASP A 22 -11.16 5.87 -28.91
C ASP A 22 -9.93 5.80 -27.98
N MET A 23 -9.61 6.89 -27.27
CA MET A 23 -8.58 6.88 -26.21
C MET A 23 -9.16 6.72 -24.80
N ARG A 24 -10.46 6.94 -24.62
CA ARG A 24 -11.14 6.74 -23.32
C ARG A 24 -11.69 5.31 -23.15
N ALA A 25 -11.97 4.60 -24.25
CA ALA A 25 -12.47 3.23 -24.21
C ALA A 25 -11.38 2.21 -23.81
N PHE A 26 -10.12 2.44 -24.19
CA PHE A 26 -9.00 1.59 -23.75
C PHE A 26 -8.66 1.72 -22.25
N ALA A 27 -9.10 2.79 -21.58
CA ALA A 27 -8.87 2.98 -20.15
C ALA A 27 -9.87 2.21 -19.25
N SER A 28 -10.93 1.64 -19.83
CA SER A 28 -12.06 1.08 -19.08
C SER A 28 -12.24 -0.44 -19.19
N GLN A 29 -11.33 -1.16 -19.84
CA GLN A 29 -11.40 -2.63 -20.00
C GLN A 29 -10.15 -3.37 -19.49
N ILE A 30 -9.64 -3.01 -18.30
CA ILE A 30 -8.99 -4.03 -17.47
C ILE A 30 -10.08 -4.67 -16.65
N VAL A 31 -10.67 -5.74 -17.20
CA VAL A 31 -11.43 -6.72 -16.42
C VAL A 31 -10.46 -7.32 -15.40
N PHE A 32 -10.38 -6.73 -14.21
CA PHE A 32 -9.77 -7.41 -13.08
C PHE A 32 -10.74 -8.52 -12.69
N ALA A 33 -10.37 -9.76 -13.01
CA ALA A 33 -10.90 -10.93 -12.34
C ALA A 33 -10.94 -10.63 -10.83
N GLY A 34 -12.06 -10.96 -10.17
CA GLY A 34 -12.26 -10.70 -8.74
C GLY A 34 -11.04 -11.11 -7.89
N LEU A 35 -10.91 -10.49 -6.71
CA LEU A 35 -9.81 -10.74 -5.77
C LEU A 35 -9.59 -12.25 -5.61
N LYS A 36 -8.38 -12.72 -5.94
CA LYS A 36 -8.01 -14.15 -5.86
C LYS A 36 -7.22 -14.47 -4.59
N PHE A 37 -7.56 -13.80 -3.50
CA PHE A 37 -6.82 -13.91 -2.25
C PHE A 37 -7.46 -15.02 -1.41
N GLY A 38 -6.61 -15.89 -0.87
CA GLY A 38 -6.99 -16.87 0.14
C GLY A 38 -6.39 -16.52 1.50
N ASP A 39 -6.64 -17.37 2.48
CA ASP A 39 -6.08 -17.30 3.82
C ASP A 39 -5.96 -18.74 4.34
N SER A 40 -4.79 -19.12 4.87
CA SER A 40 -4.59 -20.46 5.44
C SER A 40 -5.15 -20.62 6.85
N ASP A 41 -5.45 -19.52 7.54
CA ASP A 41 -6.09 -19.53 8.86
C ASP A 41 -7.15 -18.41 8.94
N PRO A 42 -8.28 -18.55 8.21
CA PRO A 42 -9.25 -17.47 8.07
C PRO A 42 -10.03 -17.22 9.36
N VAL A 43 -10.18 -15.95 9.71
CA VAL A 43 -11.08 -15.54 10.78
C VAL A 43 -12.52 -15.40 10.28
N ALA A 44 -13.47 -15.93 11.07
CA ALA A 44 -14.90 -15.71 10.86
C ALA A 44 -15.32 -14.28 11.27
N TRP A 45 -15.42 -13.40 10.28
CA TRP A 45 -15.80 -12.01 10.48
C TRP A 45 -17.28 -11.84 10.87
N ARG A 46 -17.56 -10.86 11.74
CA ARG A 46 -18.92 -10.42 12.06
C ARG A 46 -19.17 -9.03 11.47
N GLY A 47 -20.32 -8.82 10.83
CA GLY A 47 -20.69 -7.54 10.24
C GLY A 47 -19.88 -7.20 8.98
N ARG A 48 -19.27 -6.00 8.93
CA ARG A 48 -18.49 -5.56 7.77
C ARG A 48 -17.14 -6.29 7.73
N THR A 49 -16.88 -6.99 6.62
CA THR A 49 -15.68 -7.82 6.43
C THR A 49 -14.62 -7.11 5.57
N PRO A 50 -13.35 -7.58 5.55
CA PRO A 50 -12.34 -7.04 4.65
C PRO A 50 -12.76 -7.06 3.17
N ALA A 51 -13.47 -8.10 2.73
CA ALA A 51 -13.93 -8.25 1.35
C ALA A 51 -14.91 -7.17 0.88
N SER A 52 -15.50 -6.40 1.81
CA SER A 52 -16.37 -5.26 1.48
C SER A 52 -15.59 -4.02 0.97
N TYR A 53 -14.26 -3.99 1.14
CA TYR A 53 -13.41 -2.91 0.66
C TYR A 53 -12.87 -3.26 -0.74
N PRO A 54 -12.93 -2.35 -1.73
CA PRO A 54 -12.65 -2.71 -3.11
C PRO A 54 -11.16 -2.73 -3.47
N VAL A 55 -10.29 -2.21 -2.60
CA VAL A 55 -8.87 -2.00 -2.86
C VAL A 55 -8.06 -2.76 -1.83
N HIS A 56 -7.43 -3.84 -2.29
CA HIS A 56 -6.56 -4.66 -1.48
C HIS A 56 -5.10 -4.49 -1.90
N GLY A 57 -4.20 -4.71 -0.94
CA GLY A 57 -2.76 -4.70 -1.12
C GLY A 57 -2.10 -5.67 -0.18
N ILE A 58 -0.78 -5.70 -0.23
CA ILE A 58 0.06 -6.52 0.65
C ILE A 58 1.05 -5.64 1.38
N ASP A 59 1.70 -6.20 2.38
CA ASP A 59 3.01 -5.72 2.80
C ASP A 59 4.02 -6.87 2.78
N ALA A 60 5.27 -6.55 2.47
CA ALA A 60 6.29 -7.54 2.18
C ALA A 60 7.67 -7.09 2.67
N SER A 61 8.48 -8.08 3.01
CA SER A 61 9.88 -7.93 3.38
C SER A 61 10.69 -9.06 2.75
N ARG A 62 11.95 -9.22 3.14
CA ARG A 62 12.76 -10.40 2.80
C ARG A 62 12.07 -11.74 3.06
N TRP A 63 11.14 -11.82 4.01
CA TRP A 63 10.45 -13.07 4.36
C TRP A 63 9.55 -13.61 3.25
N GLN A 64 9.03 -12.74 2.38
CA GLN A 64 8.21 -13.16 1.24
C GLN A 64 9.06 -13.65 0.04
N GLY A 65 10.40 -13.60 0.14
CA GLY A 65 11.28 -14.07 -0.92
C GLY A 65 11.04 -13.37 -2.26
N ASP A 66 11.06 -14.14 -3.34
CA ASP A 66 10.77 -13.66 -4.69
C ASP A 66 9.26 -13.64 -4.96
N ILE A 67 8.78 -12.51 -5.47
CA ILE A 67 7.36 -12.29 -5.78
C ILE A 67 7.20 -12.14 -7.30
N ASP A 68 6.32 -12.95 -7.90
CA ASP A 68 5.80 -12.69 -9.25
C ASP A 68 4.80 -11.54 -9.17
N TRP A 69 5.32 -10.32 -9.26
CA TRP A 69 4.55 -9.09 -9.16
C TRP A 69 3.48 -8.95 -10.24
N ARG A 70 3.69 -9.51 -11.44
CA ARG A 70 2.69 -9.46 -12.52
C ARG A 70 1.52 -10.39 -12.19
N LYS A 71 1.79 -11.58 -11.66
CA LYS A 71 0.75 -12.51 -11.19
C LYS A 71 0.01 -11.93 -9.97
N ALA A 72 0.73 -11.37 -9.01
CA ALA A 72 0.14 -10.68 -7.86
C ALA A 72 -0.77 -9.52 -8.28
N ARG A 73 -0.32 -8.69 -9.23
CA ARG A 73 -1.13 -7.61 -9.81
C ARG A 73 -2.43 -8.15 -10.44
N ARG A 74 -2.34 -9.20 -11.27
CA ARG A 74 -3.51 -9.84 -11.89
C ARG A 74 -4.45 -10.49 -10.89
N ALA A 75 -3.95 -10.89 -9.72
CA ALA A 75 -4.74 -11.43 -8.62
C ALA A 75 -5.48 -10.36 -7.80
N GLY A 76 -5.16 -9.08 -8.00
CA GLY A 76 -5.85 -7.94 -7.38
C GLY A 76 -4.98 -7.04 -6.49
N VAL A 77 -3.67 -7.33 -6.36
CA VAL A 77 -2.77 -6.47 -5.56
C VAL A 77 -2.71 -5.07 -6.16
N SER A 78 -3.22 -4.09 -5.42
CA SER A 78 -3.30 -2.68 -5.84
C SER A 78 -2.19 -1.81 -5.27
N PHE A 79 -1.72 -2.18 -4.07
CA PHE A 79 -0.57 -1.55 -3.44
C PHE A 79 0.30 -2.54 -2.68
N ALA A 80 1.53 -2.13 -2.40
CA ALA A 80 2.45 -2.84 -1.51
C ALA A 80 3.16 -1.88 -0.56
N PHE A 81 3.18 -2.18 0.74
CA PHE A 81 4.12 -1.57 1.69
C PHE A 81 5.35 -2.49 1.82
N LEU A 82 6.53 -1.96 1.51
CA LEU A 82 7.75 -2.74 1.34
C LEU A 82 8.74 -2.37 2.44
N LYS A 83 9.22 -3.36 3.20
CA LYS A 83 10.23 -3.11 4.22
C LYS A 83 11.46 -2.53 3.55
N ALA A 84 11.90 -1.36 4.01
CA ALA A 84 13.14 -0.77 3.52
C ALA A 84 14.25 -0.87 4.55
N THR A 85 13.96 -0.42 5.76
CA THR A 85 14.96 -0.34 6.81
C THR A 85 14.40 -0.68 8.17
N GLU A 86 15.30 -1.04 9.07
CA GLU A 86 15.02 -1.38 10.45
C GLU A 86 16.10 -0.76 11.33
N GLY A 87 15.70 -0.09 12.41
CA GLY A 87 16.65 0.57 13.31
C GLY A 87 17.55 1.59 12.61
N GLY A 88 18.83 1.63 13.00
CA GLY A 88 19.79 2.62 12.51
C GLY A 88 20.78 2.10 11.47
N ASP A 89 20.71 0.80 11.15
CA ASP A 89 21.82 0.04 10.57
C ASP A 89 21.40 -1.14 9.68
N LEU A 90 20.11 -1.50 9.60
CA LEU A 90 19.64 -2.61 8.77
C LEU A 90 18.83 -2.13 7.57
N VAL A 91 19.20 -2.66 6.39
CA VAL A 91 18.42 -2.56 5.14
C VAL A 91 17.82 -3.93 4.86
N ASP A 92 16.56 -3.96 4.43
CA ASP A 92 15.96 -5.19 3.95
C ASP A 92 16.59 -5.56 2.60
N PRO A 93 17.20 -6.76 2.46
CA PRO A 93 17.91 -7.14 1.24
C PRO A 93 16.99 -7.26 0.02
N GLN A 94 15.69 -7.49 0.20
CA GLN A 94 14.73 -7.57 -0.90
C GLN A 94 14.12 -6.20 -1.25
N PHE A 95 14.37 -5.14 -0.48
CA PHE A 95 13.75 -3.84 -0.69
C PHE A 95 13.92 -3.33 -2.11
N SER A 96 15.16 -3.29 -2.61
CA SER A 96 15.43 -2.77 -3.97
C SER A 96 14.71 -3.61 -5.03
N THR A 97 14.77 -4.94 -4.94
CA THR A 97 14.09 -5.84 -5.87
C THR A 97 12.58 -5.62 -5.85
N HIS A 98 11.95 -5.65 -4.67
CA HIS A 98 10.51 -5.43 -4.52
C HIS A 98 10.09 -4.04 -4.99
N TRP A 99 10.88 -3.00 -4.68
CA TRP A 99 10.62 -1.62 -5.09
C TRP A 99 10.55 -1.46 -6.60
N HIS A 100 11.53 -2.02 -7.32
CA HIS A 100 11.60 -1.91 -8.78
C HIS A 100 10.58 -2.82 -9.49
N GLN A 101 10.38 -4.04 -9.00
CA GLN A 101 9.50 -5.01 -9.67
C GLN A 101 8.01 -4.70 -9.44
N SER A 102 7.62 -4.22 -8.25
CA SER A 102 6.26 -3.73 -8.00
C SER A 102 5.91 -2.56 -8.93
N ARG A 103 6.83 -1.60 -9.12
CA ARG A 103 6.67 -0.51 -10.08
C ARG A 103 6.48 -1.02 -11.51
N LYS A 104 7.32 -1.95 -11.98
CA LYS A 104 7.21 -2.55 -13.32
C LYS A 104 5.86 -3.26 -13.53
N ALA A 105 5.30 -3.84 -12.47
CA ALA A 105 3.98 -4.48 -12.50
C ALA A 105 2.81 -3.51 -12.28
N ARG A 106 3.05 -2.19 -12.17
CA ARG A 106 2.04 -1.15 -11.91
C ARG A 106 1.27 -1.36 -10.60
N VAL A 107 1.96 -1.87 -9.58
CA VAL A 107 1.48 -1.88 -8.19
C VAL A 107 1.95 -0.57 -7.53
N LYS A 108 1.03 0.21 -6.94
CA LYS A 108 1.44 1.40 -6.17
C LYS A 108 2.27 0.93 -4.98
N ARG A 109 3.32 1.65 -4.59
CA ARG A 109 4.24 1.17 -3.56
C ARG A 109 4.57 2.26 -2.55
N SER A 110 4.84 1.85 -1.33
CA SER A 110 5.47 2.68 -0.32
C SER A 110 6.48 1.85 0.45
N ALA A 111 7.44 2.53 1.05
CA ALA A 111 8.49 1.91 1.86
C ALA A 111 8.16 2.10 3.34
N TYR A 112 8.39 1.09 4.16
CA TYR A 112 8.21 1.17 5.60
C TYR A 112 9.51 1.02 6.38
N HIS A 113 9.54 1.68 7.53
CA HIS A 113 10.64 1.64 8.49
C HIS A 113 10.21 0.94 9.78
N TYR A 114 10.87 -0.17 10.15
CA TYR A 114 10.63 -0.87 11.40
C TYR A 114 11.40 -0.22 12.55
N TYR A 115 10.69 0.47 13.45
CA TYR A 115 11.29 1.36 14.44
C TYR A 115 11.87 0.64 15.65
N TYR A 116 13.08 1.01 16.08
CA TYR A 116 13.73 0.53 17.32
C TYR A 116 13.87 1.64 18.35
N PHE A 117 13.36 1.44 19.57
CA PHE A 117 13.47 2.44 20.66
C PHE A 117 14.87 2.58 21.27
N CYS A 118 15.83 1.79 20.82
CA CYS A 118 17.23 1.85 21.26
C CYS A 118 18.06 2.85 20.46
N ARG A 119 17.48 3.42 19.40
CA ARG A 119 18.08 4.45 18.55
C ARG A 119 17.19 5.70 18.55
N SER A 120 17.76 6.85 18.21
CA SER A 120 16.98 8.09 18.12
C SER A 120 16.15 8.14 16.83
N ALA A 121 15.00 8.81 16.84
CA ALA A 121 14.19 9.02 15.63
C ALA A 121 14.99 9.72 14.52
N LYS A 122 15.91 10.62 14.87
CA LYS A 122 16.74 11.36 13.90
C LYS A 122 17.72 10.44 13.19
N GLU A 123 18.34 9.52 13.90
CA GLU A 123 19.26 8.52 13.35
C GLU A 123 18.52 7.59 12.38
N GLN A 124 17.39 7.05 12.82
CA GLN A 124 16.56 6.14 12.05
C GLN A 124 15.97 6.81 10.81
N ALA A 125 15.47 8.05 10.93
CA ALA A 125 14.96 8.81 9.78
C ALA A 125 16.05 9.07 8.74
N ARG A 126 17.28 9.39 9.17
CA ARG A 126 18.42 9.55 8.26
C ARG A 126 18.82 8.22 7.61
N TRP A 127 18.75 7.12 8.35
CA TRP A 127 18.99 5.78 7.81
C TRP A 127 17.96 5.42 6.74
N PHE A 128 16.68 5.68 6.98
CA PHE A 128 15.61 5.51 5.99
C PHE A 128 15.85 6.37 4.75
N ILE A 129 16.13 7.67 4.91
CA ILE A 129 16.38 8.61 3.80
C ILE A 129 17.57 8.19 2.94
N ARG A 130 18.63 7.64 3.54
CA ARG A 130 19.79 7.17 2.77
C ARG A 130 19.49 5.97 1.87
N ASN A 131 18.50 5.16 2.22
CA ASN A 131 18.26 3.87 1.59
C ASN A 131 16.97 3.82 0.76
N VAL A 132 16.10 4.81 0.89
CA VAL A 132 14.83 4.89 0.15
C VAL A 132 14.92 6.05 -0.84
N PRO A 133 14.78 5.81 -2.16
CA PRO A 133 14.89 6.86 -3.15
C PRO A 133 13.67 7.78 -3.09
N ARG A 134 13.87 9.06 -3.44
CA ARG A 134 12.76 9.95 -3.73
C ARG A 134 12.03 9.46 -4.98
N ASP A 135 10.71 9.34 -4.86
CA ASP A 135 9.86 8.82 -5.92
C ASP A 135 8.49 9.47 -5.81
N SER A 136 8.17 10.39 -6.73
CA SER A 136 6.90 11.13 -6.69
C SER A 136 5.68 10.21 -6.87
N ALA A 137 5.87 9.06 -7.50
CA ALA A 137 4.83 8.04 -7.70
C ALA A 137 4.73 7.06 -6.52
N ALA A 138 5.56 7.17 -5.49
CA ALA A 138 5.38 6.44 -4.25
C ALA A 138 4.22 7.02 -3.44
N LEU A 139 3.51 6.14 -2.74
CA LEU A 139 2.58 6.51 -1.68
C LEU A 139 3.39 7.10 -0.50
N PRO A 140 2.75 7.80 0.46
CA PRO A 140 3.40 8.15 1.71
C PRO A 140 4.11 6.95 2.33
N HIS A 141 5.34 7.18 2.78
CA HIS A 141 6.11 6.16 3.49
C HIS A 141 5.43 5.78 4.80
N VAL A 142 5.82 4.65 5.37
CA VAL A 142 5.24 4.16 6.61
C VAL A 142 6.30 4.16 7.70
N LEU A 143 5.91 4.65 8.88
CA LEU A 143 6.62 4.38 10.11
C LEU A 143 5.90 3.23 10.82
N ASP A 144 6.54 2.07 10.88
CA ASP A 144 6.07 0.91 11.63
C ASP A 144 6.53 1.05 13.09
N MET A 145 5.57 1.30 13.98
CA MET A 145 5.79 1.33 15.42
C MET A 145 4.97 0.26 16.11
N GLU A 146 5.67 -0.75 16.57
CA GLU A 146 5.14 -1.80 17.43
C GLU A 146 6.17 -2.13 18.52
N TRP A 147 5.76 -2.96 19.48
CA TRP A 147 6.74 -3.55 20.38
C TRP A 147 7.60 -4.54 19.60
N ASN A 148 8.90 -4.59 19.88
CA ASN A 148 9.85 -5.48 19.22
C ASN A 148 10.23 -6.68 20.12
N PRO A 149 9.28 -7.53 20.56
CA PRO A 149 9.56 -8.57 21.57
C PRO A 149 10.55 -9.63 21.08
N THR A 150 10.71 -9.80 19.77
CA THR A 150 11.63 -10.76 19.15
C THR A 150 13.00 -10.16 18.83
N SER A 151 13.19 -8.85 19.00
CA SER A 151 14.48 -8.21 18.75
C SER A 151 15.49 -8.63 19.83
N ARG A 152 16.58 -9.24 19.40
CA ARG A 152 17.71 -9.60 20.28
C ARG A 152 18.52 -8.39 20.74
N THR A 153 18.43 -7.27 20.01
CA THR A 153 19.29 -6.10 20.19
C THR A 153 18.53 -4.87 20.69
N CYS A 154 17.19 -4.87 20.63
CA CYS A 154 16.39 -3.80 21.20
C CYS A 154 15.08 -4.25 21.84
N THR A 155 15.05 -4.27 23.16
CA THR A 155 13.87 -4.67 23.96
C THR A 155 13.22 -3.49 24.70
N LYS A 156 13.65 -2.24 24.45
CA LYS A 156 13.17 -1.06 25.17
C LYS A 156 11.69 -0.79 24.90
N ARG A 157 10.92 -0.57 25.97
CA ARG A 157 9.53 -0.12 25.95
C ARG A 157 9.37 1.21 26.69
N PRO A 158 9.69 2.36 26.05
CA PRO A 158 9.60 3.66 26.71
C PRO A 158 8.14 4.08 26.92
N SER A 159 7.92 5.11 27.74
CA SER A 159 6.57 5.63 28.00
C SER A 159 5.87 6.12 26.73
N GLY A 160 4.54 6.07 26.70
CA GLY A 160 3.74 6.55 25.57
C GLY A 160 4.05 8.00 25.17
N LYS A 161 4.34 8.88 26.13
CA LYS A 161 4.77 10.26 25.86
C LYS A 161 6.06 10.30 25.03
N LYS A 162 7.04 9.46 25.38
CA LYS A 162 8.32 9.36 24.64
C LYS A 162 8.10 8.75 23.26
N VAL A 163 7.30 7.69 23.17
CA VAL A 163 6.89 7.08 21.88
C VAL A 163 6.31 8.12 20.93
N ARG A 164 5.28 8.87 21.37
CA ARG A 164 4.65 9.92 20.56
C ARG A 164 5.60 11.06 20.20
N ALA A 165 6.57 11.37 21.04
CA ALA A 165 7.59 12.39 20.73
C ALA A 165 8.56 11.92 19.65
N GLU A 166 9.03 10.69 19.72
CA GLU A 166 9.92 10.10 18.71
C GLU A 166 9.19 9.92 17.36
N ALA A 167 7.93 9.43 17.39
CA ALA A 167 7.09 9.32 16.21
C ALA A 167 6.96 10.66 15.48
N ARG A 168 6.53 11.73 16.18
CA ARG A 168 6.44 13.08 15.60
C ARG A 168 7.75 13.53 14.97
N ARG A 169 8.87 13.29 15.64
CA ARG A 169 10.19 13.66 15.14
C ARG A 169 10.55 12.92 13.85
N PHE A 170 10.32 11.62 13.79
CA PHE A 170 10.55 10.82 12.59
C PHE A 170 9.65 11.28 11.44
N LEU A 171 8.34 11.40 11.69
CA LEU A 171 7.35 11.84 10.70
C LEU A 171 7.73 13.21 10.11
N SER A 172 8.03 14.21 10.94
CA SER A 172 8.40 15.54 10.44
C SER A 172 9.70 15.54 9.62
N ILE A 173 10.65 14.65 9.91
CA ILE A 173 11.90 14.55 9.13
C ILE A 173 11.60 13.98 7.74
N LEU A 174 10.84 12.89 7.67
CA LEU A 174 10.49 12.27 6.40
C LEU A 174 9.56 13.16 5.57
N GLU A 175 8.59 13.81 6.19
CA GLU A 175 7.67 14.74 5.52
C GLU A 175 8.43 15.87 4.83
N ARG A 176 9.39 16.51 5.51
CA ARG A 176 10.27 17.52 4.89
C ARG A 176 11.13 16.96 3.76
N HIS A 177 11.50 15.68 3.81
CA HIS A 177 12.38 15.09 2.81
C HIS A 177 11.62 14.60 1.57
N TYR A 178 10.46 13.98 1.74
CA TYR A 178 9.68 13.32 0.69
C TYR A 178 8.47 14.14 0.23
N GLY A 179 8.10 15.21 0.95
CA GLY A 179 6.95 16.06 0.64
C GLY A 179 5.60 15.42 0.97
N LYS A 180 5.58 14.24 1.60
CA LYS A 180 4.37 13.53 2.03
C LYS A 180 4.56 13.07 3.46
N ARG A 181 3.57 13.32 4.32
CA ARG A 181 3.62 12.91 5.73
C ARG A 181 3.49 11.39 5.83
N PRO A 182 4.40 10.68 6.54
CA PRO A 182 4.30 9.23 6.62
C PRO A 182 3.06 8.76 7.39
N ILE A 183 2.56 7.58 7.02
CA ILE A 183 1.51 6.84 7.74
C ILE A 183 2.15 6.14 8.94
N ILE A 184 1.42 5.98 10.05
CA ILE A 184 1.84 5.11 11.14
C ILE A 184 1.17 3.75 11.01
N TYR A 185 1.98 2.69 10.98
CA TYR A 185 1.51 1.35 11.29
C TYR A 185 1.64 1.08 12.78
N THR A 186 0.66 0.37 13.35
CA THR A 186 0.68 -0.05 14.76
C THR A 186 -0.13 -1.33 15.00
N THR A 187 0.23 -2.03 16.08
CA THR A 187 -0.52 -3.15 16.64
C THR A 187 -1.45 -2.73 17.80
N VAL A 188 -2.38 -3.61 18.17
CA VAL A 188 -3.42 -3.36 19.18
C VAL A 188 -2.81 -3.01 20.54
N ASP A 189 -1.89 -3.85 21.02
CA ASP A 189 -1.25 -3.63 22.33
C ASP A 189 -0.40 -2.38 22.32
N PHE A 190 0.41 -2.17 21.28
CA PHE A 190 1.23 -0.97 21.17
C PHE A 190 0.37 0.31 21.16
N TYR A 191 -0.74 0.29 20.42
CA TYR A 191 -1.68 1.41 20.37
C TYR A 191 -2.24 1.74 21.76
N ARG A 192 -2.75 0.72 22.47
CA ARG A 192 -3.30 0.86 23.82
C ARG A 192 -2.26 1.37 24.80
N ASP A 193 -1.09 0.73 24.83
CA ASP A 193 -0.07 0.99 25.85
C ASP A 193 0.60 2.36 25.68
N THR A 194 0.73 2.83 24.43
CA THR A 194 1.47 4.05 24.11
C THR A 194 0.58 5.26 23.82
N GLY A 195 -0.71 5.03 23.54
CA GLY A 195 -1.63 6.06 23.08
C GLY A 195 -1.23 6.70 21.76
N ILE A 196 -0.53 5.97 20.87
CA ILE A 196 -0.02 6.51 19.58
C ILE A 196 -1.13 7.17 18.74
N GLY A 197 -2.38 6.71 18.86
CA GLY A 197 -3.57 7.31 18.22
C GLY A 197 -3.83 8.78 18.54
N GLN A 198 -3.25 9.31 19.63
CA GLN A 198 -3.39 10.72 20.00
C GLN A 198 -2.62 11.68 19.07
N LEU A 199 -1.81 11.15 18.15
CA LEU A 199 -1.07 11.96 17.18
C LEU A 199 -2.03 12.56 16.13
N GLN A 200 -2.27 13.86 16.27
CA GLN A 200 -3.08 14.64 15.33
C GLN A 200 -2.46 14.68 13.94
N GLY A 201 -3.31 14.83 12.92
CA GLY A 201 -2.89 14.92 11.51
C GLY A 201 -2.08 13.72 11.05
N THR A 202 -2.39 12.51 11.55
CA THR A 202 -1.65 11.30 11.23
C THR A 202 -2.61 10.26 10.67
N GLU A 203 -2.29 9.76 9.49
CA GLU A 203 -2.97 8.61 8.91
C GLU A 203 -2.47 7.31 9.54
N PHE A 204 -3.37 6.35 9.71
CA PHE A 204 -3.06 5.09 10.37
C PHE A 204 -3.29 3.88 9.46
N TRP A 205 -2.31 2.98 9.49
CA TRP A 205 -2.40 1.61 9.04
C TRP A 205 -2.55 0.71 10.28
N LEU A 206 -3.77 0.26 10.57
CA LEU A 206 -4.04 -0.49 11.80
C LEU A 206 -3.97 -1.99 11.55
N ARG A 207 -3.22 -2.72 12.38
CA ARG A 207 -3.28 -4.18 12.40
C ARG A 207 -4.45 -4.66 13.23
N SER A 208 -5.33 -5.46 12.65
CA SER A 208 -6.38 -6.17 13.37
C SER A 208 -6.79 -7.42 12.62
N VAL A 209 -6.24 -8.57 13.00
CA VAL A 209 -6.45 -9.83 12.30
C VAL A 209 -7.65 -10.63 12.80
N ALA A 210 -8.26 -10.22 13.92
CA ALA A 210 -9.35 -10.94 14.58
C ALA A 210 -10.60 -10.07 14.87
N GLY A 211 -10.67 -8.87 14.32
CA GLY A 211 -11.80 -7.94 14.54
C GLY A 211 -11.76 -6.73 13.61
N HIS A 212 -12.90 -6.12 13.31
CA HIS A 212 -12.91 -4.95 12.43
C HIS A 212 -12.29 -3.75 13.17
N PRO A 213 -11.48 -2.88 12.51
CA PRO A 213 -10.79 -1.78 13.20
C PRO A 213 -11.71 -0.85 14.00
N ARG A 214 -12.96 -0.66 13.55
CA ARG A 214 -13.96 0.15 14.27
C ARG A 214 -14.25 -0.35 15.69
N ASP A 215 -14.13 -1.67 15.91
CA ASP A 215 -14.45 -2.35 17.15
C ASP A 215 -13.18 -2.51 18.00
N VAL A 216 -12.04 -2.78 17.36
CA VAL A 216 -10.73 -2.98 18.02
C VAL A 216 -10.07 -1.64 18.40
N TYR A 217 -10.31 -0.58 17.63
CA TYR A 217 -9.78 0.77 17.84
C TYR A 217 -10.93 1.79 17.86
N PRO A 218 -11.79 1.77 18.89
CA PRO A 218 -12.98 2.62 18.93
C PRO A 218 -12.61 4.10 18.82
N GLY A 219 -13.25 4.79 17.87
CA GLY A 219 -13.01 6.21 17.59
C GLY A 219 -11.76 6.54 16.76
N GLN A 220 -10.89 5.56 16.47
CA GLN A 220 -9.69 5.80 15.67
C GLN A 220 -10.01 5.78 14.17
N SER A 221 -9.68 6.87 13.48
CA SER A 221 -9.68 6.87 12.03
C SER A 221 -8.49 6.07 11.49
N TRP A 222 -8.73 5.32 10.42
CA TRP A 222 -7.71 4.53 9.73
C TRP A 222 -7.81 4.73 8.22
N THR A 223 -6.67 4.62 7.54
CA THR A 223 -6.56 4.66 6.07
C THR A 223 -6.36 3.25 5.52
N PHE A 224 -5.52 2.46 6.21
CA PHE A 224 -5.23 1.08 5.85
C PHE A 224 -5.52 0.14 7.02
N TRP A 225 -5.84 -1.10 6.69
CA TRP A 225 -6.10 -2.14 7.66
C TRP A 225 -5.41 -3.43 7.24
N GLN A 226 -4.46 -3.91 8.06
CA GLN A 226 -3.91 -5.27 7.93
C GLN A 226 -4.86 -6.25 8.61
N TYR A 227 -5.50 -7.09 7.81
CA TYR A 227 -6.60 -7.94 8.28
C TYR A 227 -6.22 -9.42 8.39
N THR A 228 -5.06 -9.81 7.87
CA THR A 228 -4.53 -11.17 8.03
C THR A 228 -3.01 -11.15 7.86
N GLY A 229 -2.33 -12.07 8.56
CA GLY A 229 -0.93 -12.40 8.32
C GLY A 229 -0.69 -13.83 7.79
N THR A 230 -1.78 -14.54 7.49
CA THR A 230 -1.79 -15.92 6.95
C THR A 230 -2.37 -15.94 5.54
N GLY A 231 -2.31 -14.80 4.85
CA GLY A 231 -2.88 -14.60 3.53
C GLY A 231 -2.15 -15.40 2.45
N ARG A 232 -2.91 -15.80 1.42
CA ARG A 232 -2.39 -16.48 0.23
C ARG A 232 -2.70 -15.67 -1.02
N VAL A 233 -1.66 -15.17 -1.69
CA VAL A 233 -1.79 -14.34 -2.89
C VAL A 233 -1.07 -15.00 -4.06
N PRO A 234 -1.75 -15.25 -5.20
CA PRO A 234 -1.09 -15.79 -6.38
C PRO A 234 0.11 -14.95 -6.80
N GLY A 235 1.29 -15.59 -6.87
CA GLY A 235 2.56 -14.91 -7.17
C GLY A 235 3.48 -14.77 -5.96
N ILE A 236 3.01 -15.14 -4.76
CA ILE A 236 3.80 -15.16 -3.53
C ILE A 236 3.78 -16.60 -2.99
N GLN A 237 4.95 -17.10 -2.60
CA GLN A 237 5.07 -18.38 -1.92
C GLN A 237 4.92 -18.15 -0.41
N GLY A 238 4.23 -19.04 0.29
CA GLY A 238 4.05 -18.90 1.73
C GLY A 238 2.94 -17.91 2.11
N ASP A 239 2.99 -17.47 3.36
CA ASP A 239 2.04 -16.52 3.93
C ASP A 239 2.47 -15.09 3.62
N VAL A 240 1.47 -14.22 3.44
CA VAL A 240 1.68 -12.78 3.25
C VAL A 240 0.62 -11.99 3.99
N ASP A 241 1.05 -10.86 4.54
CA ASP A 241 0.16 -9.91 5.17
C ASP A 241 -0.72 -9.23 4.09
N ILE A 242 -2.04 -9.25 4.31
CA ILE A 242 -2.99 -8.64 3.38
C ILE A 242 -3.71 -7.47 4.02
N ASN A 243 -3.84 -6.42 3.21
CA ASN A 243 -4.30 -5.11 3.61
C ASN A 243 -5.47 -4.65 2.76
N VAL A 244 -6.33 -3.80 3.33
CA VAL A 244 -7.31 -3.01 2.57
C VAL A 244 -7.08 -1.52 2.75
N PHE A 245 -7.42 -0.76 1.72
CA PHE A 245 -7.61 0.70 1.82
C PHE A 245 -9.08 1.00 2.16
N ARG A 246 -9.33 1.93 3.08
CA ARG A 246 -10.68 2.25 3.59
C ARG A 246 -11.65 2.77 2.53
N GLY A 247 -11.14 3.50 1.53
CA GLY A 247 -11.95 4.23 0.56
C GLY A 247 -12.43 3.40 -0.63
N SER A 248 -13.22 4.05 -1.49
CA SER A 248 -13.66 3.47 -2.77
C SER A 248 -12.51 3.37 -3.79
N ARG A 249 -12.78 2.75 -4.95
CA ARG A 249 -11.81 2.69 -6.06
C ARG A 249 -11.47 4.10 -6.57
N GLU A 250 -12.45 4.98 -6.63
CA GLU A 250 -12.28 6.37 -7.09
C GLU A 250 -11.44 7.17 -6.09
N ALA A 251 -11.71 7.00 -4.78
CA ALA A 251 -10.90 7.60 -3.73
C ALA A 251 -9.44 7.12 -3.83
N TRP A 252 -9.24 5.83 -4.08
CA TRP A 252 -7.90 5.25 -4.25
C TRP A 252 -7.13 5.81 -5.45
N GLN A 253 -7.79 6.12 -6.56
CA GLN A 253 -7.11 6.73 -7.70
C GLN A 253 -6.60 8.14 -7.38
N ARG A 254 -7.35 8.89 -6.58
CA ARG A 254 -7.00 10.27 -6.19
C ARG A 254 -6.08 10.37 -4.99
N TRP A 255 -6.09 9.38 -4.10
CA TRP A 255 -5.34 9.45 -2.85
C TRP A 255 -3.82 9.45 -3.11
N GLN A 256 -3.16 10.47 -2.57
CA GLN A 256 -1.70 10.67 -2.64
C GLN A 256 -1.04 10.81 -1.26
N GLY A 257 -1.82 10.66 -0.18
CA GLY A 257 -1.50 11.12 1.17
C GLY A 257 -1.89 12.58 1.33
N ASP A 258 -2.74 12.86 2.33
CA ASP A 258 -3.21 14.22 2.65
C ASP A 258 -2.30 14.92 3.67
#